data_AF-A0AAV0HJ68-F1
#
_entry.id   AF-A0AAV0HJ68-F1
#
_cell.length_a   1.000
_cell.length_b   1.000
_cell.length_c   1.000
_cell.angle_alpha   90.00
_cell.angle_beta   90.00
_cell.angle_gamma   90.00
#
_symmetry.space_group_name_H-M   'P 1'
#
loop_
_entity.id
_entity.type
_entity.pdbx_description
1 polymer ?
#
loop_
_entity_poly.entity_id
_entity_poly.type
_entity_poly.pdbx_seq_one_letter_code
_entity_poly.pdbx_strand_id
1 'polypeptide(L)' 'MEALVADDGVVLLGYQLRSPEAHKLFWEMSETVFEIEKVPHEDLHPDYAYEEADMYIFRKKKKQQ' A
#
# COMPACT_ATOMS: atom_id res chain seq x y z
N MET A 1 -3.65 6.26 -11.02
CA MET A 1 -3.25 4.92 -10.54
C MET A 1 -4.15 3.81 -11.06
N GLU A 2 -5.47 3.99 -11.13
CA GLU A 2 -6.42 2.96 -11.63
C GLU A 2 -6.07 2.37 -13.01
N ALA A 3 -5.57 3.18 -13.96
CA ALA A 3 -5.24 2.71 -15.31
C ALA A 3 -3.96 1.86 -15.40
N LEU A 4 -3.13 1.83 -14.36
CA LEU A 4 -1.78 1.23 -14.40
C LEU A 4 -1.70 -0.15 -13.76
N VAL A 5 -2.77 -0.61 -13.11
CA VAL A 5 -2.84 -1.91 -12.44
C VAL A 5 -3.94 -2.71 -13.12
N ALA A 6 -3.71 -3.98 -13.44
CA ALA A 6 -4.77 -4.86 -13.95
C ALA A 6 -5.86 -5.07 -12.88
N ASP A 7 -7.05 -5.55 -13.24
CA ASP A 7 -8.14 -5.73 -12.28
C ASP A 7 -7.84 -6.79 -11.20
N ASP A 8 -6.97 -7.76 -11.52
CA ASP A 8 -6.38 -8.75 -10.63
C ASP A 8 -4.93 -8.41 -10.21
N GLY A 9 -4.45 -7.24 -10.63
CA GLY A 9 -3.10 -6.77 -10.32
C GLY A 9 -2.94 -6.41 -8.85
N VAL A 10 -1.70 -6.55 -8.37
CA VAL A 10 -1.31 -6.23 -7.00
C VAL A 10 -0.16 -5.24 -7.02
N VAL A 11 -0.23 -4.22 -6.17
CA VAL A 11 0.90 -3.31 -5.91
C VAL A 11 1.42 -3.58 -4.51
N LEU A 12 2.74 -3.78 -4.41
CA LEU A 12 3.46 -3.85 -3.15
C LEU A 12 4.11 -2.50 -2.90
N LEU A 13 3.78 -1.86 -1.78
CA LEU A 13 4.31 -0.56 -1.41
C LEU A 13 5.12 -0.69 -0.13
N GLY A 14 6.43 -0.52 -0.25
CA GLY A 14 7.34 -0.29 0.87
C GLY A 14 7.88 1.13 0.78
N TYR A 15 7.75 1.90 1.86
CA TYR A 15 8.24 3.28 1.88
C TYR A 15 8.56 3.75 3.30
N GLN A 16 9.38 4.80 3.39
CA GLN A 16 9.67 5.49 4.63
C GLN A 16 8.96 6.84 4.65
N LEU A 17 8.36 7.19 5.79
CA LEU A 17 7.70 8.47 5.98
C LEU A 17 8.73 9.62 6.02
N ARG A 18 8.63 10.58 5.10
CA ARG A 18 9.50 11.76 5.04
C ARG A 18 8.77 13.10 5.13
N SER A 19 7.45 13.12 4.86
CA SER A 19 6.56 14.27 5.06
C SER A 19 5.19 13.78 5.50
N PRO A 20 4.66 14.24 6.66
CA PRO A 20 3.34 13.87 7.13
C PRO A 20 2.20 14.29 6.19
N GLU A 21 2.31 15.46 5.55
CA GLU A 21 1.29 16.01 4.66
C GLU A 21 1.18 15.20 3.37
N ALA A 22 2.32 14.86 2.77
CA ALA A 22 2.37 14.01 1.58
C ALA A 22 1.84 12.61 1.87
N HIS A 23 2.19 12.04 3.03
CA HIS A 23 1.67 10.75 3.47
C HIS A 23 0.16 10.76 3.62
N LYS A 24 -0.40 11.74 4.35
CA LYS A 24 -1.84 11.85 4.54
C LYS A 24 -2.58 11.91 3.20
N LEU A 25 -2.14 12.80 2.30
CA LEU A 25 -2.78 12.96 0.99
C LEU A 25 -2.66 11.69 0.14
N PHE A 26 -1.49 11.03 0.18
CA PHE A 26 -1.28 9.77 -0.54
C PHE A 26 -2.26 8.69 -0.10
N TRP A 27 -2.48 8.53 1.21
CA TRP A 27 -3.43 7.56 1.76
C TRP A 27 -4.87 7.88 1.40
N GLU A 28 -5.30 9.15 1.60
CA GLU A 28 -6.64 9.60 1.24
C GLU A 28 -6.95 9.34 -0.24
N MET A 29 -6.01 9.60 -1.15
CA MET A 29 -6.18 9.31 -2.58
C MET A 29 -6.18 7.80 -2.86
N SER A 30 -5.28 7.04 -2.24
CA SER A 30 -5.11 5.61 -2.52
C SER A 30 -6.33 4.80 -2.08
N GLU A 31 -6.89 5.11 -0.91
CA GLU A 31 -8.08 4.43 -0.38
C GLU A 31 -9.32 4.61 -1.28
N THR A 32 -9.38 5.64 -2.13
CA THR A 32 -10.49 5.79 -3.08
C THR A 32 -10.50 4.72 -4.17
N VAL A 33 -9.34 4.17 -4.51
CA VAL A 33 -9.16 3.24 -5.66
C VAL A 33 -8.86 1.82 -5.18
N PHE A 34 -8.14 1.67 -4.07
CA PHE A 34 -7.59 0.40 -3.63
C PHE A 34 -8.17 -0.05 -2.29
N GLU A 35 -8.33 -1.37 -2.14
CA GLU A 35 -8.34 -2.03 -0.85
C GLU A 35 -6.88 -2.22 -0.43
N ILE A 36 -6.53 -1.74 0.76
CA ILE A 36 -5.14 -1.71 1.23
C ILE A 36 -5.02 -2.52 2.50
N GLU A 37 -4.02 -3.39 2.53
CA GLU A 37 -3.72 -4.29 3.63
C GLU A 37 -2.28 -4.03 4.10
N LYS A 38 -2.07 -3.84 5.41
CA LYS A 38 -0.73 -3.78 5.98
C LYS A 38 -0.23 -5.20 6.21
N VAL A 39 0.95 -5.51 5.69
CA VAL A 39 1.58 -6.82 5.91
C VAL A 39 2.03 -6.90 7.38
N PRO A 40 1.71 -7.97 8.10
CA PRO A 40 2.24 -8.21 9.44
C PRO A 40 3.77 -8.15 9.43
N HIS A 41 4.36 -7.47 10.43
CA HIS A 41 5.81 -7.31 10.49
C HIS A 41 6.56 -8.66 10.59
N GLU A 42 5.91 -9.66 11.19
CA GLU A 42 6.41 -11.03 11.32
C GLU A 42 6.54 -11.78 9.99
N ASP A 43 5.81 -11.34 8.96
CA ASP A 43 5.88 -11.91 7.61
C ASP A 43 7.01 -11.27 6.78
N LEU A 44 7.67 -10.23 7.30
CA LEU A 44 8.80 -9.59 6.64
C LEU A 44 10.09 -10.40 6.85
N HIS A 45 11.02 -10.27 5.90
CA HIS A 45 12.31 -10.93 6.01
C HIS A 45 13.05 -10.46 7.27
N PRO A 46 13.49 -11.35 8.17
CA PRO A 46 13.99 -10.99 9.50
C PRO A 46 15.17 -10.00 9.45
N ASP A 47 16.05 -10.14 8.45
CA ASP A 47 17.21 -9.26 8.30
C ASP A 47 16.88 -7.88 7.70
N TYR A 48 15.68 -7.68 7.17
CA TYR A 48 15.25 -6.44 6.50
C TYR A 48 13.95 -5.84 7.07
N ALA A 49 13.41 -6.44 8.13
CA ALA A 49 12.22 -6.00 8.84
C ALA A 49 12.55 -4.87 9.83
N TYR A 50 13.10 -3.76 9.31
CA TYR A 50 13.40 -2.58 10.12
C TYR A 50 12.12 -1.97 10.69
N GLU A 51 12.18 -1.40 11.90
CA GLU A 51 11.01 -0.81 12.57
C GLU A 51 10.32 0.27 11.73
N GLU A 52 11.08 1.01 10.90
CA GLU A 52 10.53 2.05 10.03
C GLU A 52 10.11 1.54 8.64
N ALA A 53 10.24 0.24 8.36
CA ALA A 53 9.95 -0.37 7.07
C ALA A 53 8.58 -1.04 7.08
N ASP A 54 7.55 -0.26 6.73
CA ASP A 54 6.21 -0.80 6.54
C ASP A 54 5.99 -1.28 5.10
N MET A 55 5.34 -2.44 4.97
CA MET A 55 4.91 -3.00 3.69
C MET A 55 3.39 -3.07 3.61
N TYR A 56 2.86 -2.72 2.44
CA TYR A 56 1.44 -2.71 2.18
C TYR A 56 1.12 -3.38 0.84
N ILE A 57 -0.04 -4.04 0.79
CA ILE A 57 -0.58 -4.69 -0.39
C ILE A 57 -1.82 -3.91 -0.83
N PHE A 58 -1.79 -3.43 -2.07
CA PHE A 58 -2.88 -2.67 -2.67
C PHE A 58 -3.53 -3.55 -3.74
N ARG A 59 -4.86 -3.74 -3.63
CA ARG A 59 -5.68 -4.44 -4.62
C ARG A 59 -6.76 -3.50 -5.10
N LYS A 60 -7.09 -3.50 -6.40
CA LYS A 60 -8.17 -2.66 -6.90
C LYS A 60 -9.49 -3.02 -6.23
N LYS A 61 -10.23 -1.99 -5.82
CA LYS A 61 -11.62 -2.19 -5.40
C LYS A 61 -12.41 -2.76 -6.58
N LYS A 62 -13.17 -3.81 -6.32
CA LYS A 62 -14.14 -4.30 -7.30
C LYS A 62 -15.22 -3.24 -7.45
N LYS A 63 -15.47 -2.79 -8.69
CA LYS A 63 -16.64 -1.94 -8.96
C LYS A 63 -17.87 -2.77 -8.59
N GLN A 64 -18.68 -2.29 -7.64
CA GLN A 64 -20.02 -2.84 -7.44
C GLN A 64 -20.75 -2.65 -8.77
N GLN A 65 -21.21 -3.76 -9.34
CA GLN A 65 -22.07 -3.75 -10.53
C GLN A 65 -23.43 -3.15 -10.20
#